data_AF-A0A2L2YWV0-F1
#
_entry.id   AF-A0A2L2YWV0-F1
#
_cell.length_a   1.000
_cell.length_b   1.000
_cell.length_c   1.000
_cell.angle_alpha   90.00
_cell.angle_beta   90.00
_cell.angle_gamma   90.00
#
_symmetry.space_group_name_H-M   'P 1'
#
loop_
_entity.id
_entity.type
_entity.pdbx_description
1 polymer ?
#
loop_
_entity_poly.entity_id
_entity_poly.type
_entity_poly.pdbx_seq_one_letter_code
_entity_poly.pdbx_strand_id
1 'polypeptide(L)'
;LVRIHGGFLQWGSGHEPGICPSGRVAKRLNSVFVSFNYRLGAFGFMALDMLSQMPQDARGNYGLWDQIIALEWIQHNIRAFGGDPDKVTVFGADAGAASIMALRSTEAARGLFRTSWLLGPAFTFNRTFEDLSQHNHAFFLARTDCKNDTCLRQMTAKAVAEAFLGKDEPSFRIRDQN
;
A
#
# COMPACT_ATOMS: atom_id res chain seq x y z
N LEU A 1 12.19 -11.74 -7.90
CA LEU A 1 12.33 -10.42 -7.24
C LEU A 1 10.99 -9.69 -7.34
N VAL A 2 10.43 -9.26 -6.23
CA VAL A 2 9.09 -8.65 -6.16
C VAL A 2 9.21 -7.22 -5.64
N ARG A 3 8.84 -6.24 -6.45
CA ARG A 3 8.90 -4.81 -6.08
C ARG A 3 7.60 -4.37 -5.43
N ILE A 4 7.69 -3.76 -4.25
CA ILE A 4 6.63 -2.95 -3.63
C ILE A 4 7.04 -1.49 -3.75
N HIS A 5 6.25 -0.69 -4.48
CA HIS A 5 6.59 0.70 -4.73
C HIS A 5 6.40 1.59 -3.49
N GLY A 6 7.19 2.66 -3.41
CA GLY A 6 7.06 3.71 -2.38
C GLY A 6 6.03 4.77 -2.76
N GLY A 7 6.15 5.96 -2.17
CA GLY A 7 5.28 7.10 -2.43
C GLY A 7 4.38 7.45 -1.25
N PHE A 8 4.92 7.39 -0.03
CA PHE A 8 4.25 7.77 1.22
C PHE A 8 2.89 7.09 1.48
N LEU A 9 2.64 5.92 0.85
CA LEU A 9 1.34 5.24 0.82
C LEU A 9 0.21 6.07 0.15
N GLN A 10 0.54 7.13 -0.58
CA GLN A 10 -0.41 8.09 -1.16
C GLN A 10 -0.35 8.19 -2.68
N TRP A 11 0.84 7.97 -3.24
CA TRP A 11 1.07 7.98 -4.68
C TRP A 11 2.08 6.90 -5.07
N GLY A 12 2.36 6.78 -6.36
CA GLY A 12 3.29 5.80 -6.91
C GLY A 12 2.58 4.71 -7.71
N SER A 13 3.39 3.85 -8.34
CA SER A 13 2.89 2.74 -9.15
C SER A 13 3.92 1.62 -9.27
N GLY A 14 3.42 0.40 -9.44
CA GLY A 14 4.21 -0.75 -9.87
C GLY A 14 4.93 -0.51 -11.20
N HIS A 15 4.36 0.33 -12.08
CA HIS A 15 4.89 0.65 -13.42
C HIS A 15 5.59 2.03 -13.47
N GLU A 16 6.18 2.46 -12.36
CA GLU A 16 6.90 3.74 -12.29
C GLU A 16 8.10 3.77 -13.27
N PRO A 17 8.13 4.71 -14.25
CA PRO A 17 9.20 4.77 -15.24
C PRO A 17 10.59 4.91 -14.59
N GLY A 18 11.56 4.17 -15.11
CA GLY A 18 12.94 4.20 -14.62
C GLY A 18 13.19 3.35 -13.37
N ILE A 19 12.15 2.99 -12.61
CA ILE A 19 12.27 2.15 -11.40
C ILE A 19 11.58 0.79 -11.59
N CYS A 20 10.55 0.70 -12.44
CA CYS A 20 9.89 -0.56 -12.73
C CYS A 20 10.85 -1.58 -13.36
N PRO A 21 10.71 -2.88 -13.06
CA PRO A 21 11.59 -3.89 -13.63
C PRO A 21 11.55 -3.91 -15.15
N SER A 22 12.73 -3.92 -15.78
CA SER A 22 12.84 -4.08 -17.24
C SER A 22 13.28 -5.50 -17.59
N GLY A 23 12.86 -5.98 -18.76
CA GLY A 23 13.32 -7.28 -19.29
C GLY A 23 14.86 -7.37 -19.40
N ARG A 24 15.54 -6.23 -19.59
CA ARG A 24 17.01 -6.14 -19.59
C ARG A 24 17.61 -6.54 -18.25
N VAL A 25 17.07 -5.99 -17.14
CA VAL A 25 17.54 -6.31 -15.79
C VAL A 25 17.19 -7.76 -15.42
N ALA A 26 15.97 -8.21 -15.75
CA ALA A 26 15.55 -9.59 -15.56
C ALA A 26 16.49 -10.59 -16.25
N LYS A 27 16.85 -10.33 -17.51
CA LYS A 27 17.81 -11.16 -18.26
C LYS A 27 19.20 -11.13 -17.65
N ARG A 28 19.71 -9.95 -17.28
CA ARG A 28 21.07 -9.80 -16.70
C ARG A 28 21.21 -10.54 -15.37
N LEU A 29 20.16 -10.52 -14.54
CA LEU A 29 20.15 -11.17 -13.23
C LEU A 29 19.62 -12.61 -13.28
N ASN A 30 19.29 -13.12 -14.48
CA ASN A 30 18.63 -14.41 -14.68
C ASN A 30 17.49 -14.65 -13.67
N SER A 31 16.59 -13.69 -13.56
CA SER A 31 15.58 -13.62 -12.49
C SER A 31 14.24 -13.18 -13.04
N VAL A 32 13.15 -13.75 -12.50
CA VAL A 32 11.80 -13.24 -12.72
C VAL A 32 11.57 -12.01 -11.84
N PHE A 33 11.11 -10.93 -12.47
CA PHE A 33 10.71 -9.71 -11.77
C PHE A 33 9.20 -9.54 -11.79
N VAL A 34 8.65 -9.17 -10.64
CA VAL A 34 7.22 -8.87 -10.48
C VAL A 34 7.09 -7.50 -9.83
N SER A 35 6.13 -6.72 -10.31
CA SER A 35 5.71 -5.46 -9.72
C SER A 35 4.19 -5.36 -9.83
N PHE A 36 3.54 -4.82 -8.82
CA PHE A 36 2.09 -4.70 -8.76
C PHE A 36 1.68 -3.36 -8.13
N ASN A 37 0.40 -3.03 -8.24
CA ASN A 37 -0.19 -1.87 -7.58
C ASN A 37 -0.94 -2.33 -6.32
N TYR A 38 -0.97 -1.47 -5.31
CA TYR A 38 -1.82 -1.61 -4.13
C TYR A 38 -2.61 -0.30 -3.94
N ARG A 39 -3.75 -0.34 -3.26
CA ARG A 39 -4.53 0.88 -3.01
C ARG A 39 -3.76 1.86 -2.12
N LEU A 40 -3.94 3.15 -2.39
CA LEU A 40 -3.22 4.25 -1.77
C LEU A 40 -4.18 5.25 -1.12
N GLY A 41 -3.65 6.12 -0.26
CA GLY A 41 -4.37 7.19 0.42
C GLY A 41 -5.63 6.68 1.12
N ALA A 42 -6.72 7.45 0.99
CA ALA A 42 -8.04 7.06 1.48
C ALA A 42 -8.47 5.64 1.07
N PHE A 43 -8.17 5.22 -0.15
CA PHE A 43 -8.64 3.94 -0.67
C PHE A 43 -7.89 2.74 -0.09
N GLY A 44 -6.64 2.96 0.32
CA GLY A 44 -5.78 1.92 0.90
C GLY A 44 -5.74 1.94 2.43
N PHE A 45 -5.88 3.11 3.05
CA PHE A 45 -5.46 3.31 4.44
C PHE A 45 -6.45 4.14 5.27
N MET A 46 -7.69 4.28 4.82
CA MET A 46 -8.74 4.94 5.61
C MET A 46 -9.19 4.05 6.76
N ALA A 47 -8.88 4.47 7.98
CA ALA A 47 -9.43 3.89 9.19
C ALA A 47 -10.70 4.66 9.58
N LEU A 48 -11.86 4.04 9.44
CA LEU A 48 -13.13 4.54 9.95
C LEU A 48 -13.92 3.37 10.50
N ASP A 49 -14.49 3.54 11.70
CA ASP A 49 -15.38 2.58 12.34
C ASP A 49 -16.62 2.23 11.49
N MET A 50 -17.16 3.15 10.71
CA MET A 50 -18.28 2.86 9.79
C MET A 50 -17.87 1.95 8.61
N LEU A 51 -16.58 1.79 8.33
CA LEU A 51 -16.05 0.84 7.34
C LEU A 51 -15.76 -0.56 7.93
N SER A 52 -16.19 -0.82 9.16
CA SER A 52 -15.82 -1.98 9.99
C SER A 52 -16.34 -3.36 9.58
N GLN A 53 -17.02 -3.49 8.43
CA GLN A 53 -17.45 -4.81 7.92
C GLN A 53 -16.28 -5.75 7.55
N MET A 54 -15.03 -5.27 7.65
CA MET A 54 -13.82 -6.03 7.37
C MET A 54 -13.26 -6.71 8.65
N PRO A 55 -12.51 -7.83 8.52
CA PRO A 55 -11.77 -8.44 9.62
C PRO A 55 -10.93 -7.40 10.36
N GLN A 56 -10.76 -7.54 11.69
CA GLN A 56 -10.08 -6.53 12.50
C GLN A 56 -8.70 -6.15 11.94
N ASP A 57 -7.92 -7.16 11.53
CA ASP A 57 -6.57 -7.00 11.00
C ASP A 57 -6.50 -6.28 9.64
N ALA A 58 -7.64 -6.13 8.96
CA ALA A 58 -7.77 -5.45 7.67
C ALA A 58 -8.31 -4.02 7.77
N ARG A 59 -8.88 -3.63 8.89
CA ARG A 59 -9.49 -2.30 9.06
C ARG A 59 -8.40 -1.23 8.99
N GLY A 60 -8.55 -0.30 8.03
CA GLY A 60 -7.57 0.76 7.81
C GLY A 60 -6.25 0.33 7.16
N ASN A 61 -6.09 -0.95 6.80
CA ASN A 61 -4.86 -1.51 6.22
C ASN A 61 -5.12 -2.19 4.85
N TYR A 62 -6.13 -1.73 4.12
CA TYR A 62 -6.56 -2.34 2.85
C TYR A 62 -5.43 -2.43 1.82
N GLY A 63 -4.56 -1.42 1.75
CA GLY A 63 -3.39 -1.42 0.87
C GLY A 63 -2.35 -2.48 1.25
N LEU A 64 -2.16 -2.77 2.55
CA LEU A 64 -1.30 -3.89 2.97
C LEU A 64 -1.93 -5.24 2.62
N TRP A 65 -3.25 -5.37 2.74
CA TRP A 65 -3.95 -6.57 2.32
C TRP A 65 -3.90 -6.80 0.81
N ASP A 66 -3.94 -5.74 0.00
CA ASP A 66 -3.69 -5.86 -1.45
C ASP A 66 -2.29 -6.44 -1.73
N GLN A 67 -1.28 -6.02 -0.95
CA GLN A 67 0.08 -6.56 -1.07
C GLN A 67 0.15 -8.03 -0.63
N ILE A 68 -0.55 -8.42 0.43
CA ILE A 68 -0.65 -9.82 0.87
C ILE A 68 -1.27 -10.67 -0.24
N ILE A 69 -2.42 -10.26 -0.78
CA ILE A 69 -3.11 -10.97 -1.86
C ILE A 69 -2.23 -11.07 -3.12
N ALA A 70 -1.49 -10.00 -3.46
CA ALA A 70 -0.54 -10.05 -4.56
C ALA A 70 0.59 -11.06 -4.32
N LEU A 71 1.10 -11.15 -3.09
CA LEU A 71 2.13 -12.13 -2.73
C LEU A 71 1.59 -13.56 -2.70
N GLU A 72 0.36 -13.78 -2.24
CA GLU A 72 -0.33 -15.07 -2.37
C GLU A 72 -0.48 -15.45 -3.84
N TRP A 73 -0.88 -14.51 -4.70
CA TRP A 73 -0.95 -14.76 -6.14
C TRP A 73 0.41 -15.16 -6.70
N ILE A 74 1.49 -14.48 -6.29
CA ILE A 74 2.86 -14.83 -6.69
C ILE A 74 3.20 -16.26 -6.25
N GLN A 75 2.93 -16.62 -4.99
CA GLN A 75 3.18 -17.97 -4.47
C GLN A 75 2.48 -19.06 -5.31
N HIS A 76 1.22 -18.83 -5.68
CA HIS A 76 0.45 -19.80 -6.46
C HIS A 76 0.86 -19.87 -7.94
N ASN A 77 1.33 -18.77 -8.54
CA ASN A 77 1.44 -18.66 -9.99
C ASN A 77 2.87 -18.54 -10.53
N ILE A 78 3.85 -18.13 -9.73
CA ILE A 78 5.15 -17.70 -10.26
C ILE A 78 5.93 -18.83 -10.95
N ARG A 79 5.66 -20.10 -10.62
CA ARG A 79 6.25 -21.26 -11.30
C ARG A 79 5.93 -21.25 -12.81
N ALA A 80 4.74 -20.84 -13.20
CA ALA A 80 4.34 -20.77 -14.62
C ALA A 80 5.13 -19.72 -15.42
N PHE A 81 5.74 -18.75 -14.73
CA PHE A 81 6.58 -17.71 -15.34
C PHE A 81 8.08 -18.02 -15.24
N GLY A 82 8.44 -19.25 -14.84
CA GLY A 82 9.83 -19.69 -14.65
C GLY A 82 10.46 -19.22 -13.34
N GLY A 83 9.66 -18.73 -12.38
CA GLY A 83 10.14 -18.37 -11.05
C GLY A 83 10.04 -19.51 -10.04
N ASP A 84 10.68 -19.31 -8.90
CA ASP A 84 10.69 -20.26 -7.79
C ASP A 84 10.00 -19.62 -6.56
N PRO A 85 8.81 -20.10 -6.13
CA PRO A 85 8.08 -19.54 -5.01
C PRO A 85 8.84 -19.62 -3.69
N ASP A 86 9.77 -20.57 -3.55
CA ASP A 86 10.61 -20.74 -2.36
C ASP A 86 11.79 -19.74 -2.33
N LYS A 87 12.00 -18.99 -3.42
CA LYS A 87 13.05 -17.96 -3.56
C LYS A 87 12.50 -16.54 -3.75
N VAL A 88 11.23 -16.32 -3.40
CA VAL A 88 10.62 -14.99 -3.47
C VAL A 88 11.37 -14.03 -2.55
N THR A 89 11.92 -12.97 -3.15
CA THR A 89 12.56 -11.86 -2.45
C THR A 89 11.79 -10.59 -2.74
N VAL A 90 11.25 -9.95 -1.70
CA VAL A 90 10.56 -8.67 -1.80
C VAL A 90 11.55 -7.51 -1.61
N PHE A 91 11.35 -6.42 -2.31
CA PHE A 91 12.16 -5.22 -2.13
C PHE A 91 11.34 -3.95 -2.38
N GLY A 92 11.73 -2.86 -1.72
CA GLY A 92 11.04 -1.59 -1.82
C GLY A 92 11.85 -0.47 -1.18
N ALA A 93 11.49 0.76 -1.51
CA ALA A 93 12.03 1.97 -0.92
C ALA A 93 10.92 2.77 -0.23
N ASP A 94 11.26 3.62 0.73
CA ASP A 94 10.32 4.55 1.36
C ASP A 94 9.11 3.81 1.99
N ALA A 95 7.89 4.12 1.56
CA ALA A 95 6.65 3.45 1.96
C ALA A 95 6.62 1.97 1.58
N GLY A 96 7.29 1.58 0.50
CA GLY A 96 7.42 0.18 0.10
C GLY A 96 8.30 -0.60 1.06
N ALA A 97 9.40 0.00 1.53
CA ALA A 97 10.23 -0.57 2.58
C ALA A 97 9.46 -0.67 3.91
N ALA A 98 8.70 0.37 4.28
CA ALA A 98 7.83 0.34 5.45
C ALA A 98 6.76 -0.76 5.35
N SER A 99 6.14 -0.93 4.18
CA SER A 99 5.17 -2.00 3.95
C SER A 99 5.79 -3.39 4.12
N ILE A 100 7.02 -3.59 3.62
CA ILE A 100 7.75 -4.85 3.82
C ILE A 100 8.00 -5.13 5.31
N MET A 101 8.30 -4.10 6.12
CA MET A 101 8.39 -4.28 7.58
C MET A 101 7.06 -4.74 8.18
N ALA A 102 5.94 -4.11 7.79
CA ALA A 102 4.62 -4.52 8.26
C ALA A 102 4.29 -5.97 7.86
N LEU A 103 4.59 -6.35 6.60
CA LEU A 103 4.41 -7.70 6.10
C LEU A 103 5.28 -8.72 6.84
N ARG A 104 6.51 -8.35 7.26
CA ARG A 104 7.35 -9.23 8.09
C ARG A 104 6.79 -9.46 9.50
N SER A 105 5.97 -8.54 10.00
CA SER A 105 5.44 -8.57 11.37
C SER A 105 4.05 -9.18 11.50
N THR A 106 3.36 -9.47 10.39
CA THR A 106 2.01 -10.06 10.40
C THR A 106 2.02 -11.55 10.09
N GLU A 107 1.13 -12.30 10.74
CA GLU A 107 0.93 -13.72 10.46
C GLU A 107 0.42 -13.95 9.03
N ALA A 108 -0.41 -13.04 8.53
CA ALA A 108 -1.05 -13.16 7.22
C ALA A 108 -0.05 -13.21 6.05
N ALA A 109 1.18 -12.72 6.24
CA ALA A 109 2.22 -12.76 5.23
C ALA A 109 3.32 -13.80 5.51
N ARG A 110 3.16 -14.62 6.55
CA ARG A 110 4.12 -15.65 6.92
C ARG A 110 4.26 -16.65 5.77
N GLY A 111 5.50 -16.91 5.36
CA GLY A 111 5.81 -17.85 4.27
C GLY A 111 5.60 -17.31 2.87
N LEU A 112 5.03 -16.10 2.69
CA LEU A 112 4.79 -15.54 1.35
C LEU A 112 6.06 -15.05 0.65
N PHE A 113 7.15 -14.87 1.40
CA PHE A 113 8.46 -14.53 0.84
C PHE A 113 9.58 -14.96 1.78
N ARG A 114 10.74 -15.26 1.20
CA ARG A 114 11.94 -15.75 1.90
C ARG A 114 12.83 -14.61 2.38
N THR A 115 13.07 -13.62 1.53
CA THR A 115 14.07 -12.56 1.77
C THR A 115 13.46 -11.18 1.51
N SER A 116 13.97 -10.16 2.23
CA SER A 116 13.54 -8.77 2.05
C SER A 116 14.74 -7.83 1.93
N TRP A 117 14.64 -6.85 1.02
CA TRP A 117 15.59 -5.75 0.89
C TRP A 117 14.87 -4.42 1.09
N LEU A 118 15.27 -3.69 2.12
CA LEU A 118 14.61 -2.46 2.56
C LEU A 118 15.54 -1.28 2.30
N LEU A 119 15.08 -0.30 1.50
CA LEU A 119 15.85 0.89 1.18
C LEU A 119 15.18 2.13 1.79
N GLY A 120 15.68 2.59 2.93
CA GLY A 120 15.16 3.80 3.60
C GLY A 120 13.68 3.71 3.99
N PRO A 121 13.33 2.89 5.01
CA PRO A 121 11.94 2.82 5.47
C PRO A 121 11.50 4.15 6.09
N ALA A 122 10.41 4.74 5.57
CA ALA A 122 10.01 6.10 5.91
C ALA A 122 8.92 6.23 6.99
N PHE A 123 8.48 5.14 7.63
CA PHE A 123 7.39 5.20 8.62
C PHE A 123 7.52 4.17 9.73
N THR A 124 7.04 4.57 10.92
CA THR A 124 6.73 3.69 12.04
C THR A 124 5.22 3.63 12.24
N PHE A 125 4.63 2.44 12.12
CA PHE A 125 3.21 2.20 12.39
C PHE A 125 2.96 2.15 13.90
N ASN A 126 2.81 3.30 14.54
CA ASN A 126 2.66 3.42 16.00
C ASN A 126 1.34 4.11 16.43
N ARG A 127 0.29 4.00 15.61
CA ARG A 127 -1.03 4.54 15.88
C ARG A 127 -2.05 3.41 15.86
N THR A 128 -2.98 3.42 16.82
CA THR A 128 -4.04 2.42 16.87
C THR A 128 -5.11 2.71 15.82
N PHE A 129 -5.96 1.72 15.56
CA PHE A 129 -7.12 1.92 14.70
C PHE A 129 -8.05 2.99 15.27
N GLU A 130 -8.24 3.00 16.59
CA GLU A 130 -9.09 3.95 17.31
C GLU A 130 -8.58 5.40 17.14
N ASP A 131 -7.27 5.62 17.31
CA ASP A 131 -6.64 6.94 17.15
C ASP A 131 -6.82 7.47 15.71
N LEU A 132 -6.62 6.60 14.73
CA LEU A 132 -6.76 6.95 13.32
C LEU A 132 -8.22 7.15 12.93
N SER A 133 -9.14 6.34 13.46
CA SER A 133 -10.58 6.49 13.26
C SER A 133 -11.04 7.85 13.80
N GLN A 134 -10.70 8.19 15.04
CA GLN A 134 -11.05 9.48 15.64
C GLN A 134 -10.50 10.66 14.82
N HIS A 135 -9.24 10.56 14.37
CA HIS A 135 -8.64 11.57 13.51
C HIS A 135 -9.39 11.70 12.18
N ASN A 136 -9.69 10.59 11.51
CA ASN A 136 -10.39 10.62 10.22
C ASN A 136 -11.84 11.11 10.35
N HIS A 137 -12.51 10.90 11.49
CA HIS A 137 -13.79 11.53 11.80
C HIS A 137 -13.67 13.07 11.84
N ALA A 138 -12.67 13.59 12.54
CA ALA A 138 -12.48 15.03 12.71
C ALA A 138 -12.01 15.75 11.43
N PHE A 139 -11.25 15.07 10.57
CA PHE A 139 -10.61 15.68 9.40
C PHE A 139 -11.27 15.29 8.07
N PHE A 140 -11.44 14.00 7.81
CA PHE A 140 -12.01 13.54 6.54
C PHE A 140 -13.53 13.71 6.54
N LEU A 141 -14.25 13.15 7.51
CA LEU A 141 -15.71 13.21 7.51
C LEU A 141 -16.24 14.64 7.66
N ALA A 142 -15.57 15.50 8.42
CA ALA A 142 -15.93 16.92 8.53
C ALA A 142 -15.86 17.70 7.20
N ARG A 143 -15.13 17.17 6.20
CA ARG A 143 -15.02 17.73 4.84
C ARG A 143 -15.98 17.05 3.85
N THR A 144 -16.83 16.16 4.34
CA THR A 144 -17.83 15.44 3.54
C THR A 144 -19.22 15.63 4.14
N ASP A 145 -20.26 15.49 3.32
CA ASP A 145 -21.65 15.44 3.81
C ASP A 145 -22.08 14.00 4.21
N CYS A 146 -21.13 13.07 4.30
CA CYS A 146 -21.42 11.65 4.53
C CYS A 146 -21.51 11.28 6.01
N LYS A 147 -22.55 10.51 6.34
CA LYS A 147 -22.84 10.02 7.71
C LYS A 147 -22.79 8.51 7.86
N ASN A 148 -22.64 7.78 6.75
CA ASN A 148 -22.56 6.32 6.72
C ASN A 148 -21.69 5.85 5.56
N ASP A 149 -21.37 4.56 5.55
CA ASP A 149 -20.51 3.95 4.54
C ASP A 149 -21.16 3.93 3.15
N THR A 150 -22.48 3.76 3.06
CA THR A 150 -23.21 3.82 1.78
C THR A 150 -22.97 5.16 1.07
N CYS A 151 -23.04 6.28 1.79
CA CYS A 151 -22.75 7.59 1.23
C CYS A 151 -21.29 7.68 0.76
N LEU A 152 -20.33 7.24 1.58
CA LEU A 152 -18.91 7.26 1.21
C LEU A 152 -18.62 6.46 -0.05
N ARG A 153 -19.28 5.32 -0.21
CA ARG A 153 -19.15 4.45 -1.40
C ARG A 153 -19.78 5.04 -2.66
N GLN A 154 -20.70 5.99 -2.52
CA GLN A 154 -21.32 6.72 -3.64
C GLN A 154 -20.56 7.98 -4.04
N MET A 155 -19.60 8.43 -3.22
CA MET A 155 -18.75 9.57 -3.57
C MET A 155 -17.87 9.24 -4.79
N THR A 156 -17.57 10.26 -5.59
CA THR A 156 -16.57 10.11 -6.64
C THR A 156 -15.18 9.91 -6.02
N ALA A 157 -14.33 9.13 -6.68
CA ALA A 157 -12.95 8.92 -6.21
C ALA A 157 -12.18 10.23 -6.05
N LYS A 158 -12.44 11.22 -6.93
CA LYS A 158 -11.84 12.55 -6.83
C LYS A 158 -12.27 13.27 -5.53
N ALA A 159 -13.57 13.27 -5.21
CA ALA A 159 -14.07 13.91 -4.00
C ALA A 159 -13.50 13.27 -2.72
N VAL A 160 -13.38 11.93 -2.70
CA VAL A 160 -12.75 11.21 -1.58
C VAL A 160 -11.27 11.59 -1.44
N ALA A 161 -10.52 11.62 -2.54
CA ALA A 161 -9.11 12.00 -2.52
C ALA A 161 -8.90 13.44 -2.05
N GLU A 162 -9.71 14.38 -2.55
CA GLU A 162 -9.64 15.79 -2.16
C GLU A 162 -10.00 16.01 -0.67
N ALA A 163 -11.02 15.31 -0.17
CA ALA A 163 -11.40 15.38 1.24
C ALA A 163 -10.32 14.77 2.17
N PHE A 164 -9.63 13.73 1.72
CA PHE A 164 -8.59 13.04 2.48
C PHE A 164 -7.28 13.82 2.56
N LEU A 165 -6.82 14.38 1.45
CA LEU A 165 -5.57 15.17 1.40
C LEU A 165 -5.73 16.52 2.09
N GLY A 166 -6.94 17.08 2.08
CA GLY A 166 -7.21 18.44 2.56
C GLY A 166 -6.59 19.52 1.67
N LYS A 167 -7.11 20.75 1.76
CA LYS A 167 -6.53 21.92 1.07
C LYS A 167 -5.42 22.61 1.87
N ASP A 168 -5.33 22.31 3.17
CA ASP A 168 -4.54 23.06 4.15
C ASP A 168 -3.37 22.27 4.75
N GLU A 169 -3.13 21.05 4.27
CA GLU A 169 -2.04 20.18 4.76
C GLU A 169 -0.75 20.54 3.99
N PRO A 170 0.22 21.25 4.61
CA PRO A 170 1.35 21.83 3.88
C PRO A 170 2.29 20.77 3.29
N SER A 171 2.26 19.54 3.83
CA SER A 171 3.12 18.42 3.43
C SER A 171 2.87 17.94 2.00
N PHE A 172 1.69 18.23 1.43
CA PHE A 172 1.22 17.62 0.18
C PHE A 172 1.13 18.57 -1.02
N ARG A 173 1.67 19.80 -0.89
CA ARG A 173 1.86 20.65 -2.07
C ARG A 173 3.06 20.14 -2.88
N ILE A 174 2.82 19.15 -3.74
CA ILE A 174 3.79 18.67 -4.75
C ILE A 174 4.29 19.84 -5.64
N ARG A 175 3.50 20.92 -5.75
CA ARG A 175 3.87 22.13 -6.52
C ARG A 175 4.84 23.09 -5.81
N ASP A 176 5.06 22.95 -4.51
CA ASP A 176 5.90 23.86 -3.72
C ASP A 176 7.28 23.23 -3.38
N GLN A 177 7.63 22.09 -3.99
CA GLN A 177 8.91 21.39 -3.81
C GLN A 177 9.92 21.63 -4.95
N ASN A 178 9.73 22.69 -5.75
CA ASN A 178 10.68 23.16 -6.76
C ASN A 178 11.14 24.59 -6.47
#